data_AF-A0A7G5EBB0-F1
#
_entry.id   AF-A0A7G5EBB0-F1
#
_cell.length_a   1.000
_cell.length_b   1.000
_cell.length_c   1.000
_cell.angle_alpha   90.00
_cell.angle_beta   90.00
_cell.angle_gamma   90.00
#
_symmetry.space_group_name_H-M   'P 1'
#
loop_
_entity.id
_entity.type
_entity.pdbx_description
1 polymer ?
#
loop_
_entity_poly.entity_id
_entity_poly.type
_entity_poly.pdbx_seq_one_letter_code
_entity_poly.pdbx_strand_id
1 'polypeptide(L)' 'MAQTVGRQKFGDRDNTIKYNFEEVSEERRNGYAWFGNWPEKLIQKDYPKWKKQYKIQ' A
#
# COMPACT_ATOMS: atom_id res chain seq x y z
N MET A 1 11.81 -17.77 8.58
CA MET A 1 10.99 -17.07 7.57
C MET A 1 11.08 -15.57 7.85
N ALA A 2 12.08 -14.89 7.29
CA ALA A 2 12.25 -13.45 7.52
C ALA A 2 11.15 -12.69 6.76
N GLN A 3 10.28 -11.99 7.47
CA GLN A 3 9.36 -11.04 6.85
C GLN A 3 10.19 -9.84 6.38
N THR A 4 10.54 -9.79 5.10
CA THR A 4 11.31 -8.68 4.54
C THR A 4 10.45 -7.43 4.52
N VAL A 5 10.77 -6.46 5.39
CA VAL A 5 10.13 -5.15 5.44
C VAL A 5 10.25 -4.46 4.07
N GLY A 6 9.18 -3.83 3.59
CA GLY A 6 9.17 -3.09 2.33
C GLY A 6 8.85 -3.89 1.07
N ARG A 7 8.67 -5.22 1.16
CA ARG A 7 8.22 -6.02 0.00
C ARG A 7 6.70 -5.93 -0.18
N GLN A 8 6.26 -5.76 -1.42
CA GLN A 8 4.84 -5.83 -1.81
C GLN A 8 4.27 -7.21 -1.48
N LYS A 9 3.02 -7.24 -1.00
CA LYS A 9 2.32 -8.46 -0.62
C LYS A 9 0.91 -8.40 -1.17
N PHE A 10 0.45 -9.52 -1.71
CA PHE A 10 -0.90 -9.67 -2.22
C PHE A 10 -1.56 -10.86 -1.53
N GLY A 11 -2.86 -10.75 -1.25
CA GLY A 11 -3.66 -11.80 -0.63
C GLY A 11 -4.70 -12.34 -1.60
N ASP A 12 -5.11 -13.59 -1.41
CA ASP A 12 -6.19 -14.20 -2.17
C ASP A 12 -7.22 -14.87 -1.25
N ARG A 13 -8.35 -15.33 -1.81
CA ARG A 13 -9.46 -15.93 -1.04
C ARG A 13 -9.08 -17.25 -0.35
N ASP A 14 -8.03 -17.91 -0.82
CA ASP A 14 -7.49 -19.14 -0.26
C ASP A 14 -6.57 -18.90 0.96
N ASN A 15 -6.49 -17.66 1.45
CA ASN A 15 -5.60 -17.24 2.53
C ASN A 15 -4.10 -17.35 2.21
N THR A 16 -3.73 -17.44 0.93
CA THR A 16 -2.32 -17.41 0.54
C THR A 16 -1.79 -15.99 0.42
N ILE A 17 -0.50 -15.83 0.73
CA ILE A 17 0.26 -14.60 0.46
C ILE A 17 1.07 -14.82 -0.81
N LYS A 18 0.81 -13.99 -1.81
CA LYS A 18 1.58 -13.91 -3.05
C LYS A 18 2.52 -12.71 -3.01
N TYR A 19 3.62 -12.82 -3.75
CA TYR A 19 4.60 -11.73 -3.85
C TYR A 19 4.76 -11.21 -5.26
N ASN A 20 4.23 -11.93 -6.26
CA ASN A 20 4.10 -11.44 -7.62
C ASN A 20 2.62 -11.17 -7.90
N PHE A 21 2.32 -10.03 -8.53
CA PHE A 21 0.94 -9.66 -8.82
C PHE A 21 0.25 -10.66 -9.76
N GLU A 22 0.99 -11.27 -10.68
CA GLU A 22 0.49 -12.28 -11.63
C GLU A 22 0.02 -13.58 -10.98
N GLU A 23 0.41 -13.83 -9.72
CA GLU A 23 -0.01 -15.02 -8.95
C GLU A 23 -1.38 -14.84 -8.28
N VAL A 24 -1.88 -13.61 -8.20
CA VAL A 24 -3.20 -13.29 -7.61
C VAL A 24 -4.28 -13.70 -8.60
N SER A 25 -5.38 -14.31 -8.13
CA SER A 25 -6.51 -14.70 -8.98
C SER A 25 -7.10 -13.53 -9.76
N GLU A 26 -7.64 -13.80 -10.94
CA GLU A 26 -8.23 -12.76 -11.81
C GLU A 26 -9.35 -11.98 -11.11
N GLU A 27 -10.22 -12.67 -10.36
CA GLU A 27 -11.28 -12.04 -9.57
C GLU A 27 -10.73 -11.02 -8.57
N ARG A 28 -9.61 -11.33 -7.90
CA ARG A 28 -8.98 -10.43 -6.95
C ARG A 28 -8.13 -9.36 -7.59
N ARG A 29 -7.42 -9.66 -8.69
CA ARG A 29 -6.64 -8.65 -9.45
C ARG A 29 -7.54 -7.54 -9.97
N ASN A 30 -8.68 -7.90 -10.52
CA ASN A 30 -9.59 -6.97 -11.20
C ASN A 30 -10.65 -6.39 -10.25
N GLY A 31 -11.01 -7.12 -9.19
CA GLY A 31 -12.02 -6.72 -8.23
C GLY A 31 -11.50 -5.99 -6.98
N TYR A 32 -10.19 -5.69 -6.91
CA TYR A 32 -9.60 -4.97 -5.79
C TYR A 32 -8.51 -4.00 -6.24
N ALA A 33 -8.45 -2.82 -5.64
CA ALA A 33 -7.42 -1.83 -5.92
C ALA A 33 -6.15 -2.16 -5.13
N TRP A 34 -5.22 -2.88 -5.76
CA TRP A 34 -3.92 -3.24 -5.18
C TRP A 34 -2.91 -2.10 -5.20
N PHE A 35 -3.05 -1.17 -6.14
CA PHE A 35 -2.18 -0.01 -6.32
C PHE A 35 -3.01 1.27 -6.35
N GLY A 36 -2.41 2.37 -5.91
CA GLY A 36 -3.08 3.65 -5.87
C GLY A 36 -2.22 4.74 -5.27
N ASN A 37 -2.73 5.97 -5.34
CA ASN A 37 -2.07 7.18 -4.89
C ASN A 37 -2.58 7.69 -3.53
N TRP A 38 -3.18 6.81 -2.70
CA TRP A 38 -3.71 7.17 -1.39
C TRP A 38 -2.76 8.02 -0.51
N PRO A 39 -1.43 7.78 -0.45
CA PRO A 39 -0.56 8.60 0.38
C PRO A 39 -0.30 10.01 -0.19
N GLU A 40 -0.66 10.29 -1.44
CA GLU A 40 -0.32 11.54 -2.14
C GLU A 40 -0.81 12.78 -1.38
N LYS A 41 -2.10 12.83 -1.04
CA LYS A 41 -2.69 13.96 -0.30
C LYS A 41 -2.03 14.13 1.06
N LEU A 42 -1.77 13.03 1.76
CA LEU A 42 -1.13 13.04 3.07
C LEU A 42 0.27 13.65 2.97
N ILE A 43 1.09 13.16 2.05
CA ILE A 43 2.49 13.59 1.89
C ILE A 43 2.58 15.03 1.38
N GLN A 44 1.77 15.40 0.38
CA GLN A 44 1.93 16.68 -0.30
C GLN A 44 1.21 17.83 0.41
N LYS A 45 0.10 17.57 1.11
CA LYS A 45 -0.76 18.63 1.67
C LYS A 45 -0.86 18.56 3.17
N ASP A 46 -1.31 17.42 3.69
CA ASP A 46 -1.71 17.34 5.10
C ASP A 46 -0.48 17.34 6.02
N TYR A 47 0.58 16.62 5.64
CA TYR A 47 1.82 16.56 6.41
C TYR A 47 2.59 17.89 6.46
N PRO A 48 2.83 18.61 5.35
CA PRO A 48 3.46 19.93 5.41
C PRO A 48 2.62 20.96 6.19
N LYS A 49 1.29 20.93 6.05
CA LYS A 49 0.39 21.79 6.83
C LYS A 49 0.52 21.52 8.33
N TRP A 50 0.51 20.25 8.73
CA TRP A 50 0.71 19.84 10.11
C TRP A 50 2.08 20.29 10.64
N LYS A 51 3.17 20.01 9.91
CA LYS A 51 4.53 20.46 10.30
C LYS A 51 4.59 21.97 10.56
N LYS A 52 4.00 22.77 9.66
CA LYS A 52 3.96 24.24 9.79
C LYS A 52 3.16 24.67 11.03
N GLN A 53 2.04 24.03 11.31
CA GLN A 53 1.21 24.33 12.48
C GLN A 53 1.98 24.11 13.79
N TYR A 54 2.78 23.04 13.87
CA TYR A 54 3.53 22.69 15.07
C TYR A 54 4.97 23.21 15.08
N LYS A 55 5.37 24.00 14.07
CA LYS A 55 6.73 24.55 13.90
C LYS A 55 7.83 23.48 13.95
N ILE A 56 7.52 22.28 13.46
CA ILE A 56 8.47 21.16 13.37
C ILE A 56 9.22 21.31 12.05
N GLN A 57 10.54 21.48 12.12
CA GLN A 57 11.44 21.51 10.96
C GLN A 57 11.55 20.08 10.38
#